data_AF-A0A8C3X4H1-F1
#
_entry.id   AF-A0A8C3X4H1-F1
#
_cell.length_a   1.000
_cell.length_b   1.000
_cell.length_c   1.000
_cell.angle_alpha   90.00
_cell.angle_beta   90.00
_cell.angle_gamma   90.00
#
_symmetry.space_group_name_H-M   'P 1'
#
loop_
_entity.id
_entity.type
_entity.pdbx_description
1 polymer ?
#
loop_
_entity_poly.entity_id
_entity_poly.type
_entity_poly.pdbx_seq_one_letter_code
_entity_poly.pdbx_strand_id
1 'polypeptide(L)'
;MIPRGKLLSKNEKHEEKLVMFTNQPEDSERCESMELDNKICDLIERNASSDPKGVTPEAMLSHKSLCSVKTPGKTASVAHFVQSTTRMSGAESSTEHAECAQSSRRKNLNSLEQKIRFLEKQRKELLEVNQQWDQQFRSMKELYERKVAELKTKLDAAEKVLGTLEKERQQSLRESDPDSPRDQTWERLQREEKEKESLNEELHELKKENKLLKEKNALANQKKQHYECEIKRLNKALQDALKLESSSPEDCLGKSEMECNHEEMKTEMEVLKQQVQIYEEDFKKERSDRERLNQEKVELQQINQTSQSQLNKLNSQIKACQMEKEKLERQLKQMYYPTCNCGWNFHQRDPCVPTGPAAVQDLQKHPLSPLK
;
A
#
# COMPACT_ATOMS: atom_id res chain seq x y z
N MET A 1 -25.99 -73.61 -25.54
CA MET A 1 -26.26 -73.75 -24.09
C MET A 1 -25.82 -72.47 -23.39
N ILE A 2 -26.72 -71.85 -22.62
CA ILE A 2 -26.41 -70.73 -21.69
C ILE A 2 -26.16 -71.40 -20.30
N PRO A 3 -25.20 -70.96 -19.47
CA PRO A 3 -25.43 -69.91 -18.46
C PRO A 3 -24.26 -68.91 -18.32
N ARG A 4 -24.52 -67.59 -18.26
CA ARG A 4 -24.82 -66.78 -17.07
C ARG A 4 -23.71 -66.73 -16.00
N GLY A 5 -23.15 -65.52 -15.82
CA GLY A 5 -22.47 -65.07 -14.61
C GLY A 5 -22.46 -63.54 -14.55
N LYS A 6 -23.28 -62.97 -13.65
CA LYS A 6 -23.43 -61.53 -13.37
C LYS A 6 -22.18 -60.95 -12.70
N LEU A 7 -21.93 -59.65 -12.87
CA LEU A 7 -21.87 -58.72 -11.74
C LEU A 7 -21.98 -57.26 -12.20
N LEU A 8 -22.65 -56.50 -11.35
CA LEU A 8 -23.12 -55.14 -11.54
C LEU A 8 -21.97 -54.13 -11.49
N SER A 9 -22.11 -53.02 -12.20
CA SER A 9 -21.78 -51.71 -11.66
C SER A 9 -22.59 -50.64 -12.38
N LYS A 10 -23.51 -50.04 -11.62
CA LYS A 10 -24.17 -48.78 -11.95
C LYS A 10 -23.11 -47.69 -11.88
N ASN A 11 -22.95 -46.89 -12.92
CA ASN A 11 -22.60 -45.49 -12.74
C ASN A 11 -23.47 -44.68 -13.70
N GLU A 12 -24.55 -44.22 -13.08
CA GLU A 12 -25.52 -43.27 -13.56
C GLU A 12 -24.83 -41.93 -13.80
N LYS A 13 -25.18 -41.32 -14.93
CA LYS A 13 -24.61 -40.09 -15.45
C LYS A 13 -24.80 -38.96 -14.43
N HIS A 14 -23.70 -38.42 -13.91
CA HIS A 14 -23.67 -37.03 -13.50
C HIS A 14 -22.99 -36.23 -14.62
N GLU A 15 -23.83 -35.57 -15.44
CA GLU A 15 -23.43 -34.37 -16.17
C GLU A 15 -23.06 -33.31 -15.13
N GLU A 16 -21.79 -33.25 -14.76
CA GLU A 16 -21.25 -32.13 -14.01
C GLU A 16 -21.01 -30.99 -15.00
N LYS A 17 -22.06 -30.18 -15.14
CA LYS A 17 -22.11 -28.94 -15.89
C LYS A 17 -20.91 -28.07 -15.48
N LEU A 18 -19.95 -27.91 -16.40
CA LEU A 18 -18.81 -27.00 -16.26
C LEU A 18 -19.35 -25.57 -16.15
N VAL A 19 -19.70 -25.14 -14.94
CA VAL A 19 -20.02 -23.75 -14.64
C VAL A 19 -18.69 -23.01 -14.65
N MET A 20 -18.39 -22.41 -15.80
CA MET A 20 -17.36 -21.40 -15.92
C MET A 20 -17.67 -20.30 -14.90
N PHE A 21 -16.91 -20.25 -13.82
CA PHE A 21 -16.90 -19.10 -12.93
C PHE A 21 -16.39 -17.90 -13.72
N THR A 22 -17.32 -17.15 -14.31
CA THR A 22 -17.08 -15.79 -14.76
C THR A 22 -16.77 -14.98 -13.50
N ASN A 23 -15.49 -14.66 -13.30
CA ASN A 23 -15.06 -13.66 -12.34
C ASN A 23 -15.61 -12.29 -12.79
N GLN A 24 -16.85 -12.01 -12.40
CA GLN A 24 -17.39 -10.66 -12.33
C GLN A 24 -16.89 -10.05 -11.02
N PRO A 25 -16.07 -8.99 -11.03
CA PRO A 25 -15.93 -8.14 -9.87
C PRO A 25 -17.16 -7.23 -9.82
N GLU A 26 -18.18 -7.62 -9.06
CA GLU A 26 -19.21 -6.68 -8.60
C GLU A 26 -18.64 -5.78 -7.49
N ASP A 27 -17.62 -4.99 -7.84
CA ASP A 27 -17.36 -3.71 -7.19
C ASP A 27 -17.85 -2.64 -8.17
N SER A 28 -19.17 -2.53 -8.30
CA SER A 28 -19.78 -1.33 -8.83
C SER A 28 -20.08 -0.41 -7.66
N GLU A 29 -19.03 0.10 -7.01
CA GLU A 29 -19.08 1.45 -6.47
C GLU A 29 -19.40 2.36 -7.65
N ARG A 30 -20.69 2.65 -7.78
CA ARG A 30 -21.28 3.53 -8.77
C ARG A 30 -20.56 4.87 -8.64
N CYS A 31 -19.63 5.15 -9.54
CA CYS A 31 -18.96 6.44 -9.64
C CYS A 31 -20.03 7.54 -9.76
N GLU A 32 -20.27 8.28 -8.69
CA GLU A 32 -21.07 9.51 -8.71
C GLU A 32 -20.45 10.57 -9.63
N SER A 33 -19.19 10.38 -10.06
CA SER A 33 -18.49 11.24 -11.02
C SER A 33 -19.15 11.26 -12.40
N MET A 34 -19.73 10.16 -12.89
CA MET A 34 -20.32 10.12 -14.23
C MET A 34 -21.67 10.86 -14.28
N GLU A 35 -22.41 10.88 -13.15
CA GLU A 35 -23.66 11.62 -13.02
C GLU A 35 -23.41 13.12 -12.78
N LEU A 36 -22.27 13.49 -12.20
CA LEU A 36 -21.78 14.87 -12.14
C LEU A 36 -21.29 15.36 -13.50
N ASP A 37 -20.57 14.53 -14.28
CA ASP A 37 -20.11 14.89 -15.62
C ASP A 37 -21.27 15.13 -16.58
N ASN A 38 -22.33 14.31 -16.53
CA ASN A 38 -23.54 14.55 -17.32
C ASN A 38 -24.26 15.85 -16.89
N LYS A 39 -24.34 16.13 -15.59
CA LYS A 39 -24.90 17.41 -15.09
C LYS A 39 -24.06 18.61 -15.53
N ILE A 40 -22.74 18.48 -15.58
CA ILE A 40 -21.81 19.51 -16.05
C ILE A 40 -21.96 19.69 -17.56
N CYS A 41 -22.05 18.62 -18.35
CA CYS A 41 -22.33 18.68 -19.78
C CYS A 41 -23.70 19.33 -20.07
N ASP A 42 -24.75 18.98 -19.33
CA ASP A 42 -26.08 19.59 -19.46
C ASP A 42 -26.07 21.08 -19.08
N LEU A 43 -25.28 21.47 -18.08
CA LEU A 43 -25.07 22.87 -17.69
C LEU A 43 -24.28 23.64 -18.77
N ILE A 44 -23.29 23.01 -19.39
CA ILE A 44 -22.50 23.60 -20.47
C ILE A 44 -23.37 23.74 -21.73
N GLU A 45 -24.18 22.74 -22.07
CA GLU A 45 -25.09 22.78 -23.24
C GLU A 45 -26.22 23.80 -23.06
N ARG A 46 -26.77 23.93 -21.84
CA ARG A 46 -27.77 24.97 -21.50
C ARG A 46 -27.18 26.40 -21.52
N ASN A 47 -25.90 26.55 -21.16
CA ASN A 47 -25.19 27.82 -21.26
C ASN A 47 -24.70 28.12 -22.69
N ALA A 48 -24.38 27.09 -23.49
CA ALA A 48 -23.94 27.23 -24.87
C ALA A 48 -25.10 27.46 -25.86
N SER A 49 -26.30 26.97 -25.54
CA SER A 49 -27.53 27.24 -26.30
C SER A 49 -28.14 28.61 -25.98
N SER A 50 -27.63 29.31 -24.96
CA SER A 50 -28.04 30.66 -24.60
C SER A 50 -27.14 31.71 -25.28
N ASP A 51 -27.30 31.89 -26.59
CA ASP A 51 -26.76 33.05 -27.31
C ASP A 51 -27.53 34.31 -26.87
N PRO A 52 -26.88 35.46 -26.58
CA PRO A 52 -27.54 36.60 -25.98
C PRO A 52 -28.17 37.45 -27.09
N LYS A 53 -29.47 37.28 -27.30
CA LYS A 53 -30.30 38.32 -27.93
C LYS A 53 -31.74 38.26 -27.42
N GLY A 54 -32.02 39.14 -26.45
CA GLY A 54 -33.36 39.68 -26.19
C GLY A 54 -34.14 39.07 -25.01
N VAL A 55 -33.92 39.61 -23.80
CA VAL A 55 -34.90 40.27 -22.89
C VAL A 55 -36.37 39.76 -23.00
N THR A 56 -37.10 39.27 -21.98
CA THR A 56 -37.25 39.68 -20.56
C THR A 56 -38.04 38.61 -19.74
N PRO A 57 -38.05 38.70 -18.40
CA PRO A 57 -38.91 37.93 -17.49
C PRO A 57 -40.31 38.56 -17.31
N GLU A 58 -41.36 37.73 -17.19
CA GLU A 58 -42.69 38.16 -16.77
C GLU A 58 -43.03 37.64 -15.37
N ALA A 59 -42.99 38.54 -14.39
CA ALA A 59 -43.91 38.63 -13.26
C ALA A 59 -43.76 39.99 -12.54
N MET A 60 -44.62 40.95 -12.93
CA MET A 60 -45.26 42.04 -12.15
C MET A 60 -44.39 42.99 -11.32
N LEU A 61 -44.43 44.33 -11.47
CA LEU A 61 -45.59 45.23 -11.54
C LEU A 61 -45.36 46.46 -12.45
N SER A 62 -46.26 46.57 -13.44
CA SER A 62 -47.00 47.76 -13.88
C SER A 62 -46.34 49.14 -13.95
N HIS A 63 -46.19 49.70 -15.17
CA HIS A 63 -47.24 50.53 -15.81
C HIS A 63 -46.74 51.22 -17.08
N LYS A 64 -47.41 50.89 -18.20
CA LYS A 64 -47.83 51.78 -19.32
C LYS A 64 -46.77 52.65 -20.03
N SER A 65 -46.50 52.33 -21.30
CA SER A 65 -47.01 53.12 -22.46
C SER A 65 -46.16 52.93 -23.75
N LEU A 66 -46.73 52.16 -24.68
CA LEU A 66 -46.86 52.38 -26.13
C LEU A 66 -45.69 52.96 -27.00
N CYS A 67 -45.41 52.18 -28.06
CA CYS A 67 -44.97 52.54 -29.43
C CYS A 67 -43.47 52.48 -29.82
N SER A 68 -43.10 51.31 -30.38
CA SER A 68 -42.52 51.08 -31.73
C SER A 68 -42.60 52.29 -32.70
N VAL A 69 -41.71 52.56 -33.68
CA VAL A 69 -40.79 51.68 -34.44
C VAL A 69 -39.86 52.52 -35.36
N LYS A 70 -38.70 51.92 -35.66
CA LYS A 70 -37.83 52.00 -36.87
C LYS A 70 -37.04 53.25 -37.26
N THR A 71 -35.73 53.00 -37.32
CA THR A 71 -34.75 53.50 -38.31
C THR A 71 -35.15 53.14 -39.76
N PRO A 72 -34.69 53.92 -40.74
CA PRO A 72 -34.46 53.38 -42.07
C PRO A 72 -33.02 53.61 -42.55
N GLY A 73 -32.45 52.58 -43.15
CA GLY A 73 -31.21 52.65 -43.90
C GLY A 73 -31.44 52.41 -45.39
N LYS A 74 -30.80 53.25 -46.21
CA LYS A 74 -30.29 53.08 -47.59
C LYS A 74 -31.11 53.54 -48.83
N THR A 75 -30.37 54.35 -49.61
CA THR A 75 -30.30 54.55 -51.08
C THR A 75 -31.38 55.35 -51.83
N ALA A 76 -31.00 56.52 -52.38
CA ALA A 76 -30.97 56.84 -53.83
C ALA A 76 -30.63 58.34 -54.12
N SER A 77 -29.91 58.54 -55.24
CA SER A 77 -29.83 59.69 -56.18
C SER A 77 -29.75 61.17 -55.76
N VAL A 78 -28.67 61.81 -56.26
CA VAL A 78 -28.59 63.03 -57.11
C VAL A 78 -29.61 64.16 -56.88
N ALA A 79 -29.13 65.35 -56.47
CA ALA A 79 -29.22 66.62 -57.23
C ALA A 79 -28.72 67.83 -56.41
N HIS A 80 -28.07 68.75 -57.12
CA HIS A 80 -27.68 70.10 -56.71
C HIS A 80 -28.83 70.95 -56.13
N PHE A 81 -28.55 71.78 -55.12
CA PHE A 81 -28.95 73.20 -55.15
C PHE A 81 -28.09 74.05 -54.19
N VAL A 82 -27.83 75.28 -54.63
CA VAL A 82 -26.92 76.30 -54.08
C VAL A 82 -27.74 77.42 -53.39
N GLN A 83 -27.04 78.30 -52.67
CA GLN A 83 -27.39 79.61 -52.08
C GLN A 83 -27.78 79.60 -50.58
N SER A 84 -26.91 80.10 -49.69
CA SER A 84 -26.66 81.52 -49.34
C SER A 84 -27.91 82.13 -48.68
N THR A 85 -27.91 82.73 -47.48
CA THR A 85 -27.21 83.93 -46.99
C THR A 85 -27.79 84.12 -45.57
N THR A 86 -27.08 84.58 -44.53
CA THR A 86 -27.19 85.99 -44.06
C THR A 86 -26.64 86.08 -42.63
N ARG A 87 -25.73 87.04 -42.43
CA ARG A 87 -25.24 87.60 -41.16
C ARG A 87 -26.34 87.81 -40.12
N MET A 88 -26.01 87.73 -38.82
CA MET A 88 -26.10 88.88 -37.91
C MET A 88 -25.24 88.65 -36.65
N SER A 89 -24.59 89.74 -36.25
CA SER A 89 -23.68 89.92 -35.10
C SER A 89 -24.43 90.03 -33.76
N GLY A 90 -23.69 89.94 -32.63
CA GLY A 90 -24.10 90.66 -31.42
C GLY A 90 -23.73 90.04 -30.08
N ALA A 91 -22.68 90.60 -29.47
CA ALA A 91 -22.57 90.94 -28.05
C ALA A 91 -22.85 89.87 -26.96
N GLU A 92 -21.76 89.30 -26.46
CA GLU A 92 -21.31 89.49 -25.06
C GLU A 92 -22.39 89.54 -23.96
N SER A 93 -22.94 88.37 -23.63
CA SER A 93 -23.42 88.05 -22.28
C SER A 93 -23.41 86.53 -22.05
N SER A 94 -22.25 85.90 -21.88
CA SER A 94 -22.19 84.44 -21.65
C SER A 94 -20.89 83.90 -21.04
N THR A 95 -20.08 84.72 -20.38
CA THR A 95 -18.81 84.28 -19.80
C THR A 95 -18.96 83.40 -18.56
N GLU A 96 -19.98 83.61 -17.71
CA GLU A 96 -20.13 82.80 -16.47
C GLU A 96 -20.77 81.42 -16.70
N HIS A 97 -21.76 81.30 -17.60
CA HIS A 97 -22.34 80.01 -17.97
C HIS A 97 -21.39 79.15 -18.83
N ALA A 98 -20.54 79.78 -19.65
CA ALA A 98 -19.52 79.08 -20.42
C ALA A 98 -18.43 78.48 -19.51
N GLU A 99 -18.01 79.16 -18.45
CA GLU A 99 -17.02 78.64 -17.50
C GLU A 99 -17.55 77.46 -16.66
N CYS A 100 -18.81 77.49 -16.23
CA CYS A 100 -19.43 76.37 -15.51
C CYS A 100 -19.62 75.13 -16.42
N ALA A 101 -20.04 75.33 -17.67
CA ALA A 101 -20.13 74.27 -18.67
C ALA A 101 -18.76 73.72 -19.07
N GLN A 102 -17.72 74.56 -19.16
CA GLN A 102 -16.34 74.15 -19.40
C GLN A 102 -15.74 73.39 -18.20
N SER A 103 -16.08 73.80 -16.97
CA SER A 103 -15.67 73.10 -15.74
C SER A 103 -16.31 71.72 -15.64
N SER A 104 -17.61 71.59 -15.91
CA SER A 104 -18.30 70.30 -15.98
C SER A 104 -17.72 69.40 -17.09
N ARG A 105 -17.47 69.96 -18.29
CA ARG A 105 -16.86 69.22 -19.39
C ARG A 105 -15.45 68.73 -19.06
N ARG A 106 -14.61 69.55 -18.42
CA ARG A 106 -13.27 69.14 -17.94
C ARG A 106 -13.34 68.06 -16.88
N LYS A 107 -14.26 68.15 -15.91
CA LYS A 107 -14.47 67.11 -14.89
C LYS A 107 -14.92 65.78 -15.51
N ASN A 108 -15.79 65.81 -16.52
CA ASN A 108 -16.23 64.63 -17.26
C ASN A 108 -15.09 64.00 -18.10
N LEU A 109 -14.26 64.82 -18.74
CA LEU A 109 -13.09 64.34 -19.48
C LEU A 109 -12.08 63.67 -18.54
N ASN A 110 -11.80 64.27 -17.38
CA ASN A 110 -10.91 63.68 -16.37
C ASN A 110 -11.44 62.34 -15.83
N SER A 111 -12.76 62.23 -15.63
CA SER A 111 -13.42 60.96 -15.23
C SER A 111 -13.30 59.88 -16.31
N LEU A 112 -13.50 60.25 -17.58
CA LEU A 112 -13.33 59.34 -18.71
C LEU A 112 -11.87 58.88 -18.86
N GLU A 113 -10.90 59.77 -18.67
CA GLU A 113 -9.47 59.44 -18.69
C GLU A 113 -9.09 58.47 -17.55
N GLN A 114 -9.61 58.68 -16.34
CA GLN A 114 -9.42 57.74 -15.23
C GLN A 114 -10.02 56.36 -15.56
N LYS A 115 -11.21 56.33 -16.18
CA LYS A 115 -11.84 55.08 -16.61
C LYS A 115 -11.04 54.36 -17.69
N ILE A 116 -10.48 55.09 -18.66
CA ILE A 116 -9.59 54.54 -19.70
C ILE A 116 -8.36 53.91 -19.03
N ARG A 117 -7.68 54.62 -18.12
CA ARG A 117 -6.50 54.10 -17.41
C ARG A 117 -6.82 52.83 -16.61
N PHE A 118 -7.98 52.78 -15.96
CA PHE A 118 -8.41 51.59 -15.22
C PHE A 118 -8.64 50.40 -16.15
N LEU A 119 -9.33 50.60 -17.28
CA LEU A 119 -9.57 49.56 -18.27
C LEU A 119 -8.27 49.08 -18.93
N GLU A 120 -7.32 49.98 -19.18
CA GLU A 120 -5.99 49.63 -19.68
C GLU A 120 -5.23 48.76 -18.67
N LYS A 121 -5.34 49.06 -17.37
CA LYS A 121 -4.75 48.23 -16.31
C LYS A 121 -5.39 46.84 -16.28
N GLN A 122 -6.72 46.75 -16.29
CA GLN A 122 -7.44 45.47 -16.33
C GLN A 122 -7.10 44.67 -17.59
N ARG A 123 -6.97 45.32 -18.75
CA ARG A 123 -6.55 44.66 -20.00
C ARG A 123 -5.15 44.05 -19.87
N LYS A 124 -4.21 44.76 -19.24
CA LYS A 124 -2.85 44.25 -19.01
C LYS A 124 -2.86 43.06 -18.05
N GLU A 125 -3.59 43.16 -16.94
CA GLU A 125 -3.73 42.05 -15.98
C GLU A 125 -4.37 40.82 -16.63
N LEU A 126 -5.41 41.01 -17.44
CA LEU A 126 -6.06 39.91 -18.16
C LEU A 126 -5.11 39.26 -19.18
N LEU A 127 -4.30 40.06 -19.88
CA LEU A 127 -3.31 39.55 -20.83
C LEU A 127 -2.21 38.76 -20.12
N GLU A 128 -1.78 39.20 -18.94
CA GLU A 128 -0.80 38.49 -18.11
C GLU A 128 -1.34 37.14 -17.61
N VAL A 129 -2.58 37.10 -17.11
CA VAL A 129 -3.25 35.85 -16.72
C VAL A 129 -3.39 34.91 -17.92
N ASN A 130 -3.78 35.43 -19.08
CA ASN A 130 -3.88 34.63 -20.31
C ASN A 130 -2.51 34.06 -20.73
N GLN A 131 -1.44 34.85 -20.64
CA GLN A 131 -0.08 34.40 -20.92
C GLN A 131 0.38 33.30 -19.94
N GLN A 132 0.07 33.46 -18.65
CA GLN A 132 0.36 32.44 -17.64
C GLN A 132 -0.41 31.14 -17.93
N TRP A 133 -1.69 31.22 -18.29
CA TRP A 133 -2.50 30.07 -18.67
C TRP A 133 -1.95 29.34 -19.90
N ASP A 134 -1.57 30.09 -20.94
CA ASP A 134 -0.95 29.51 -22.13
C ASP A 134 0.36 28.80 -21.79
N GLN A 135 1.18 29.38 -20.91
CA GLN A 135 2.42 28.75 -20.47
C GLN A 135 2.14 27.47 -19.68
N GLN A 136 1.20 27.48 -18.73
CA GLN A 136 0.83 26.29 -17.97
C GLN A 136 0.29 25.19 -18.88
N PHE A 137 -0.58 25.56 -19.83
CA PHE A 137 -1.12 24.61 -20.79
C PHE A 137 -0.03 23.99 -21.67
N ARG A 138 0.91 24.81 -22.19
CA ARG A 138 2.03 24.31 -23.00
C ARG A 138 2.95 23.40 -22.20
N SER A 139 3.34 23.80 -20.99
CA SER A 139 4.17 22.98 -20.11
C SER A 139 3.51 21.65 -19.78
N MET A 140 2.21 21.68 -19.44
CA MET A 140 1.43 20.47 -19.12
C MET A 140 1.31 19.55 -20.33
N LYS A 141 0.98 20.12 -21.50
CA LYS A 141 0.87 19.38 -22.76
C LYS A 141 2.19 18.68 -23.12
N GLU A 142 3.31 19.40 -23.05
CA GLU A 142 4.63 18.83 -23.37
C GLU A 142 5.02 17.71 -22.40
N LEU A 143 4.68 17.84 -21.11
CA LEU A 143 4.90 16.80 -20.11
C LEU A 143 4.17 15.51 -20.48
N TYR A 144 2.89 15.60 -20.83
CA TYR A 144 2.10 14.42 -21.20
C TYR A 144 2.50 13.85 -22.56
N GLU A 145 2.86 14.68 -23.53
CA GLU A 145 3.40 14.22 -24.81
C GLU A 145 4.70 13.41 -24.60
N ARG A 146 5.61 13.90 -23.74
CA ARG A 146 6.80 13.14 -23.34
C ARG A 146 6.44 11.84 -22.65
N LYS A 147 5.45 11.83 -21.75
CA LYS A 147 5.04 10.61 -21.04
C LYS A 147 4.47 9.56 -21.98
N VAL A 148 3.65 9.98 -22.93
CA VAL A 148 3.09 9.09 -23.96
C VAL A 148 4.21 8.50 -24.83
N ALA A 149 5.19 9.30 -25.24
CA ALA A 149 6.33 8.81 -26.00
C ALA A 149 7.16 7.79 -25.20
N GLU A 150 7.42 8.04 -23.91
CA GLU A 150 8.12 7.11 -23.01
C GLU A 150 7.38 5.77 -22.85
N LEU A 151 6.05 5.81 -22.71
CA LEU A 151 5.25 4.59 -22.59
C LEU A 151 5.23 3.78 -23.90
N LYS A 152 5.15 4.46 -25.05
CA LYS A 152 5.23 3.82 -26.37
C LYS A 152 6.58 3.12 -26.57
N THR A 153 7.69 3.78 -26.25
CA THR A 153 9.02 3.16 -26.39
C THR A 153 9.21 1.97 -25.44
N LYS A 154 8.67 2.04 -24.22
CA LYS A 154 8.66 0.90 -23.29
C LYS A 154 7.82 -0.26 -23.79
N LEU A 155 6.65 0.01 -24.37
CA LEU A 155 5.78 -1.00 -24.97
C LEU A 155 6.50 -1.70 -26.13
N ASP A 156 7.04 -0.92 -27.08
CA ASP A 156 7.77 -1.46 -28.23
C ASP A 156 8.99 -2.31 -27.80
N ALA A 157 9.67 -1.92 -26.72
CA ALA A 157 10.79 -2.69 -26.17
C ALA A 157 10.30 -4.01 -25.56
N ALA A 158 9.21 -4.00 -24.80
CA ALA A 158 8.63 -5.21 -24.21
C ALA A 158 8.11 -6.18 -25.28
N GLU A 159 7.43 -5.67 -26.31
CA GLU A 159 6.97 -6.48 -27.45
C GLU A 159 8.12 -7.16 -28.19
N LYS A 160 9.26 -6.45 -28.38
CA LYS A 160 10.46 -7.05 -28.97
C LYS A 160 11.02 -8.19 -28.11
N VAL A 161 11.07 -8.01 -26.79
CA VAL A 161 11.55 -9.05 -25.86
C VAL A 161 10.62 -10.28 -25.87
N LEU A 162 9.30 -10.07 -25.90
CA LEU A 162 8.34 -11.17 -26.04
C LEU A 162 8.51 -11.89 -27.38
N GLY A 163 8.67 -11.14 -28.47
CA GLY A 163 8.90 -11.72 -29.79
C GLY A 163 10.22 -12.51 -29.89
N THR A 164 11.29 -12.11 -29.20
CA THR A 164 12.53 -12.89 -29.13
C THR A 164 12.34 -14.16 -28.30
N LEU A 165 11.69 -14.06 -27.13
CA LEU A 165 11.43 -15.22 -26.27
C LEU A 165 10.52 -16.25 -26.95
N GLU A 166 9.53 -15.79 -27.73
CA GLU A 166 8.67 -16.66 -28.51
C GLU A 166 9.43 -17.38 -29.62
N LYS A 167 10.35 -16.69 -30.31
CA LYS A 167 11.24 -17.30 -31.31
C LYS A 167 12.19 -18.32 -30.69
N GLU A 168 12.78 -18.02 -29.54
CA GLU A 168 13.63 -18.94 -28.78
C GLU A 168 12.86 -20.20 -28.34
N ARG A 169 11.62 -20.03 -27.88
CA ARG A 169 10.71 -21.15 -27.56
C ARG A 169 10.44 -22.02 -28.77
N GLN A 170 10.15 -21.41 -29.92
CA GLN A 170 9.89 -22.14 -31.16
C GLN A 170 11.14 -22.83 -31.71
N GLN A 171 12.32 -22.21 -31.57
CA GLN A 171 13.60 -22.80 -31.98
C GLN A 171 13.99 -23.98 -31.08
N SER A 172 13.86 -23.84 -29.76
CA SER A 172 14.08 -24.93 -28.79
C SER A 172 13.16 -26.13 -29.06
N LEU A 173 11.90 -25.87 -29.45
CA LEU A 173 10.97 -26.92 -29.85
C LEU A 173 11.36 -27.60 -31.17
N ARG A 174 12.00 -26.88 -32.09
CA ARG A 174 12.40 -27.38 -33.42
C ARG A 174 13.74 -28.12 -33.42
N GLU A 175 14.63 -27.79 -32.48
CA GLU A 175 15.95 -28.44 -32.28
C GLU A 175 15.87 -29.76 -31.48
N SER A 176 14.68 -30.14 -30.99
CA SER A 176 14.49 -31.41 -30.30
C SER A 176 14.27 -32.56 -31.30
N ASP A 177 15.24 -33.47 -31.38
CA ASP A 177 15.22 -34.68 -32.22
C ASP A 177 14.07 -35.64 -31.83
N PRO A 178 13.38 -36.31 -32.78
CA PRO A 178 12.18 -37.10 -32.48
C PRO A 178 12.39 -38.35 -31.61
N ASP A 179 13.60 -38.92 -31.60
CA ASP A 179 13.85 -40.24 -31.00
C ASP A 179 14.48 -40.23 -29.60
N SER A 180 14.68 -39.05 -28.98
CA SER A 180 14.81 -38.96 -27.52
C SER A 180 14.44 -37.59 -26.94
N PRO A 181 13.15 -37.34 -26.60
CA PRO A 181 12.81 -36.18 -25.78
C PRO A 181 11.69 -36.38 -24.74
N ARG A 182 11.11 -37.58 -24.61
CA ARG A 182 9.92 -37.76 -23.75
C ARG A 182 10.25 -37.53 -22.28
N ASP A 183 11.37 -38.07 -21.78
CA ASP A 183 11.79 -37.91 -20.39
C ASP A 183 12.16 -36.46 -20.04
N GLN A 184 12.90 -35.74 -20.90
CA GLN A 184 13.25 -34.34 -20.65
C GLN A 184 12.02 -33.42 -20.67
N THR A 185 11.04 -33.71 -21.53
CA THR A 185 9.78 -32.97 -21.58
C THR A 185 8.93 -33.23 -20.33
N TRP A 186 8.85 -34.48 -19.88
CA TRP A 186 8.18 -34.83 -18.62
C TRP A 186 8.86 -34.22 -17.40
N GLU A 187 10.19 -34.21 -17.35
CA GLU A 187 10.96 -33.62 -16.25
C GLU A 187 10.81 -32.08 -16.20
N ARG A 188 10.70 -31.44 -17.37
CA ARG A 188 10.40 -30.01 -17.49
C ARG A 188 8.97 -29.69 -17.03
N LEU A 189 7.98 -30.46 -17.48
CA LEU A 189 6.59 -30.32 -17.03
C LEU A 189 6.45 -30.55 -15.52
N GLN A 190 7.14 -31.55 -14.98
CA GLN A 190 7.13 -31.85 -13.55
C GLN A 190 7.79 -30.73 -12.73
N ARG A 191 8.83 -30.07 -13.28
CA ARG A 191 9.44 -28.89 -12.65
C ARG A 191 8.49 -27.70 -12.68
N GLU A 192 7.83 -27.44 -13.81
CA GLU A 192 6.82 -26.38 -13.94
C GLU A 192 5.60 -26.62 -13.04
N GLU A 193 5.15 -27.87 -12.85
CA GLU A 193 4.07 -28.20 -11.90
C GLU A 193 4.48 -27.93 -10.46
N LYS A 194 5.70 -28.32 -10.06
CA LYS A 194 6.21 -28.03 -8.71
C LYS A 194 6.38 -26.53 -8.47
N GLU A 195 6.84 -25.79 -9.47
CA GLU A 195 6.94 -24.33 -9.39
C GLU A 195 5.55 -23.69 -9.29
N LYS A 196 4.57 -24.17 -10.06
CA LYS A 196 3.19 -23.70 -9.99
C LYS A 196 2.55 -23.99 -8.63
N GLU A 197 2.81 -25.16 -8.05
CA GLU A 197 2.37 -25.52 -6.70
C GLU A 197 3.00 -24.58 -5.66
N SER A 198 4.32 -24.37 -5.73
CA SER A 198 5.03 -23.43 -4.86
C SER A 198 4.52 -21.99 -4.98
N LEU A 199 4.28 -21.50 -6.20
CA LEU A 199 3.73 -20.15 -6.43
C LEU A 199 2.30 -20.04 -5.91
N ASN A 200 1.50 -21.10 -6.00
CA ASN A 200 0.14 -21.13 -5.48
C ASN A 200 0.11 -21.11 -3.95
N GLU A 201 1.04 -21.81 -3.29
CA GLU A 201 1.24 -21.72 -1.85
C GLU A 201 1.64 -20.30 -1.42
N GLU A 202 2.61 -19.68 -2.11
CA GLU A 202 3.03 -18.30 -1.85
C GLU A 202 1.88 -17.30 -2.04
N LEU A 203 1.08 -17.45 -3.10
CA LEU A 203 -0.08 -16.62 -3.35
C LEU A 203 -1.12 -16.76 -2.22
N HIS A 204 -1.31 -17.99 -1.72
CA HIS A 204 -2.21 -18.22 -0.60
C HIS A 204 -1.70 -17.58 0.71
N GLU A 205 -0.40 -17.64 0.98
CA GLU A 205 0.21 -16.94 2.12
C GLU A 205 0.12 -15.41 1.99
N LEU A 206 0.46 -14.85 0.82
CA LEU A 206 0.29 -13.43 0.53
C LEU A 206 -1.16 -12.97 0.68
N LYS A 207 -2.13 -13.82 0.32
CA LYS A 207 -3.55 -13.52 0.51
C LYS A 207 -3.92 -13.45 1.99
N LYS A 208 -3.38 -14.34 2.84
CA LYS A 208 -3.55 -14.27 4.30
C LYS A 208 -2.90 -13.01 4.87
N GLU A 209 -1.68 -12.69 4.43
CA GLU A 209 -0.97 -11.49 4.86
C GLU A 209 -1.72 -10.21 4.46
N ASN A 210 -2.21 -10.13 3.22
CA ASN A 210 -2.98 -8.99 2.75
C ASN A 210 -4.25 -8.78 3.57
N LYS A 211 -4.94 -9.88 3.93
CA LYS A 211 -6.10 -9.82 4.83
C LYS A 211 -5.71 -9.25 6.20
N LEU A 212 -4.62 -9.73 6.80
CA LEU A 212 -4.12 -9.22 8.07
C LEU A 212 -3.72 -7.74 7.99
N LEU A 213 -3.08 -7.32 6.90
CA LEU A 213 -2.70 -5.93 6.67
C LEU A 213 -3.93 -5.03 6.51
N LYS A 214 -4.99 -5.49 5.84
CA LYS A 214 -6.27 -4.78 5.76
C LYS A 214 -6.89 -4.59 7.15
N GLU A 215 -6.90 -5.62 7.98
CA GLU A 215 -7.40 -5.53 9.36
C GLU A 215 -6.56 -4.55 10.21
N LYS A 216 -5.23 -4.60 10.10
CA LYS A 216 -4.34 -3.64 10.76
C LYS A 216 -4.57 -2.21 10.28
N ASN A 217 -4.79 -2.01 8.98
CA ASN A 217 -5.06 -0.69 8.40
C ASN A 217 -6.41 -0.15 8.89
N ALA A 218 -7.45 -0.99 8.93
CA ALA A 218 -8.75 -0.63 9.48
C ALA A 218 -8.64 -0.19 10.95
N LEU A 219 -7.90 -0.93 11.78
CA LEU A 219 -7.64 -0.57 13.17
C LEU A 219 -6.89 0.76 13.29
N ALA A 220 -5.86 0.96 12.46
CA ALA A 220 -5.11 2.22 12.42
C ALA A 220 -6.00 3.41 12.01
N ASN A 221 -6.90 3.22 11.05
CA ASN A 221 -7.85 4.24 10.64
C ASN A 221 -8.88 4.56 11.74
N GLN A 222 -9.38 3.56 12.46
CA GLN A 222 -10.26 3.79 13.60
C GLN A 222 -9.56 4.61 14.69
N LYS A 223 -8.29 4.28 14.98
CA LYS A 223 -7.46 5.03 15.92
C LYS A 223 -7.21 6.47 15.45
N LYS A 224 -6.94 6.66 14.17
CA LYS A 224 -6.83 7.99 13.54
C LYS A 224 -8.11 8.80 13.69
N GLN A 225 -9.27 8.22 13.39
CA GLN A 225 -10.58 8.88 13.55
C GLN A 225 -10.84 9.28 15.00
N HIS A 226 -10.51 8.41 15.96
CA HIS A 226 -10.60 8.72 17.38
C HIS A 226 -9.77 9.97 17.72
N TYR A 227 -8.50 10.02 17.30
CA TYR A 227 -7.66 11.20 17.53
C TYR A 227 -8.17 12.44 16.82
N GLU A 228 -8.70 12.33 15.60
CA GLU A 228 -9.30 13.47 14.91
C GLU A 228 -10.51 14.02 15.66
N CYS A 229 -11.37 13.15 16.19
CA CYS A 229 -12.49 13.56 17.04
C CYS A 229 -12.02 14.23 18.33
N GLU A 230 -10.98 13.69 18.97
CA GLU A 230 -10.40 14.25 20.18
C GLU A 230 -9.76 15.62 19.93
N ILE A 231 -8.99 15.77 18.84
CA ILE A 231 -8.43 17.05 18.43
C ILE A 231 -9.54 18.07 18.15
N LYS A 232 -10.61 17.68 17.46
CA LYS A 232 -11.76 18.57 17.22
C LYS A 232 -12.40 19.00 18.54
N ARG A 233 -12.59 18.08 19.49
CA ARG A 233 -13.13 18.37 20.82
C ARG A 233 -12.23 19.34 21.59
N LEU A 234 -10.93 19.10 21.61
CA LEU A 234 -9.95 19.94 22.30
C LEU A 234 -9.87 21.34 21.66
N ASN A 235 -9.82 21.44 20.33
CA ASN A 235 -9.83 22.71 19.64
C ASN A 235 -11.11 23.50 19.91
N LYS A 236 -12.26 22.81 20.03
CA LYS A 236 -13.53 23.44 20.40
C LYS A 236 -13.48 23.96 21.83
N ALA A 237 -13.01 23.16 22.79
CA ALA A 237 -12.83 23.59 24.17
C ALA A 237 -11.88 24.80 24.29
N LEU A 238 -10.77 24.78 23.54
CA LEU A 238 -9.82 25.89 23.47
C LEU A 238 -10.45 27.17 22.91
N GLN A 239 -11.20 27.06 21.81
CA GLN A 239 -11.92 28.21 21.24
C GLN A 239 -12.97 28.77 22.20
N ASP A 240 -13.66 27.91 22.95
CA ASP A 240 -14.67 28.35 23.91
C ASP A 240 -14.03 29.03 25.13
N ALA A 241 -12.89 28.53 25.62
CA ALA A 241 -12.07 29.18 26.65
C ALA A 241 -11.57 30.57 26.21
N LEU A 242 -11.03 30.67 24.99
CA LEU A 242 -10.57 31.94 24.43
C LEU A 242 -11.73 32.95 24.26
N LYS A 243 -12.94 32.48 23.93
CA LYS A 243 -14.15 33.34 23.87
C LYS A 243 -14.59 33.85 25.23
N LEU A 244 -14.44 33.03 26.27
CA LEU A 244 -14.70 33.41 27.66
C LEU A 244 -13.70 34.45 28.17
N GLU A 245 -12.41 34.31 27.83
CA GLU A 245 -11.37 35.28 28.18
C GLU A 245 -11.48 36.60 27.39
N SER A 246 -11.99 36.57 26.16
CA SER A 246 -12.24 37.78 25.36
C SER A 246 -13.54 38.51 25.73
N SER A 247 -14.36 37.94 26.62
CA SER A 247 -15.46 38.62 27.31
C SER A 247 -15.04 39.01 28.75
N SER A 248 -14.40 40.18 28.89
CA SER A 248 -14.01 40.85 30.14
C SER A 248 -12.77 40.30 30.87
N PRO A 249 -11.68 41.09 31.00
CA PRO A 249 -10.57 40.76 31.87
C PRO A 249 -10.76 41.47 33.22
N GLU A 250 -11.45 40.82 34.16
CA GLU A 250 -11.39 41.24 35.56
C GLU A 250 -11.28 39.98 36.43
N ASP A 251 -10.24 39.97 37.26
CA ASP A 251 -9.87 38.96 38.25
C ASP A 251 -9.43 37.58 37.77
N CYS A 252 -8.12 37.29 37.90
CA CYS A 252 -7.60 36.16 38.69
C CYS A 252 -6.08 35.98 38.50
N LEU A 253 -5.28 36.79 39.20
CA LEU A 253 -3.82 36.67 39.23
C LEU A 253 -3.30 35.46 40.05
N GLY A 254 -4.18 34.58 40.53
CA GLY A 254 -3.83 33.43 41.40
C GLY A 254 -4.10 32.04 40.81
N LYS A 255 -4.58 31.92 39.56
CA LYS A 255 -4.93 30.62 38.95
C LYS A 255 -3.76 29.91 38.25
N SER A 256 -2.78 30.68 37.79
CA SER A 256 -1.66 30.17 36.97
C SER A 256 -0.77 29.13 37.70
N GLU A 257 -0.61 29.25 39.02
CA GLU A 257 0.25 28.32 39.78
C GLU A 257 -0.47 26.99 40.05
N MET A 258 -1.78 27.02 40.29
CA MET A 258 -2.60 25.81 40.49
C MET A 258 -2.86 25.05 39.17
N GLU A 259 -2.95 25.76 38.05
CA GLU A 259 -2.99 25.17 36.71
C GLU A 259 -1.65 24.51 36.34
N CYS A 260 -0.51 25.13 36.62
CA CYS A 260 0.80 24.51 36.38
C CYS A 260 0.97 23.17 37.14
N ASN A 261 0.60 23.12 38.41
CA ASN A 261 0.64 21.90 39.22
C ASN A 261 -0.32 20.82 38.69
N HIS A 262 -1.47 21.21 38.14
CA HIS A 262 -2.45 20.28 37.61
C HIS A 262 -1.99 19.66 36.28
N GLU A 263 -1.39 20.45 35.40
CA GLU A 263 -0.76 20.00 34.18
C GLU A 263 0.43 19.06 34.47
N GLU A 264 1.27 19.38 35.45
CA GLU A 264 2.37 18.51 35.88
C GLU A 264 1.85 17.16 36.40
N MET A 265 0.84 17.17 37.27
CA MET A 265 0.20 15.94 37.76
C MET A 265 -0.43 15.10 36.63
N LYS A 266 -0.99 15.73 35.59
CA LYS A 266 -1.48 15.00 34.39
C LYS A 266 -0.34 14.31 33.64
N THR A 267 0.79 14.99 33.47
CA THR A 267 1.96 14.40 32.80
C THR A 267 2.53 13.24 33.59
N GLU A 268 2.63 13.37 34.92
CA GLU A 268 3.06 12.27 35.79
C GLU A 268 2.12 11.07 35.70
N MET A 269 0.80 11.31 35.70
CA MET A 269 -0.21 10.28 35.52
C MET A 269 -0.06 9.54 34.18
N GLU A 270 0.25 10.26 33.10
CA GLU A 270 0.45 9.66 31.78
C GLU A 270 1.76 8.86 31.72
N VAL A 271 2.84 9.35 32.32
CA VAL A 271 4.10 8.60 32.46
C VAL A 271 3.88 7.30 33.23
N LEU A 272 3.14 7.34 34.34
CA LEU A 272 2.84 6.15 35.12
C LEU A 272 1.97 5.15 34.33
N LYS A 273 0.99 5.61 33.55
CA LYS A 273 0.21 4.73 32.66
C LYS A 273 1.10 4.06 31.62
N GLN A 274 2.00 4.81 30.98
CA GLN A 274 2.94 4.25 30.01
C GLN A 274 3.89 3.26 30.68
N GLN A 275 4.36 3.56 31.90
CA GLN A 275 5.23 2.66 32.66
C GLN A 275 4.54 1.33 32.99
N VAL A 276 3.26 1.36 33.41
CA VAL A 276 2.47 0.15 33.64
C VAL A 276 2.31 -0.63 32.34
N GLN A 277 2.02 0.04 31.23
CA GLN A 277 1.90 -0.62 29.94
C GLN A 277 3.21 -1.32 29.52
N ILE A 278 4.36 -0.65 29.68
CA ILE A 278 5.67 -1.24 29.38
C ILE A 278 5.91 -2.47 30.26
N TYR A 279 5.64 -2.40 31.56
CA TYR A 279 5.82 -3.54 32.45
C TYR A 279 4.87 -4.70 32.14
N GLU A 280 3.65 -4.42 31.71
CA GLU A 280 2.73 -5.47 31.24
C GLU A 280 3.24 -6.15 29.96
N GLU A 281 3.76 -5.37 29.02
CA GLU A 281 4.35 -5.88 27.78
C GLU A 281 5.59 -6.73 28.08
N ASP A 282 6.49 -6.25 28.93
CA ASP A 282 7.69 -6.97 29.37
C ASP A 282 7.32 -8.26 30.11
N PHE A 283 6.34 -8.21 31.01
CA PHE A 283 5.86 -9.41 31.72
C PHE A 283 5.31 -10.46 30.75
N LYS A 284 4.48 -10.05 29.77
CA LYS A 284 3.93 -10.96 28.75
C LYS A 284 5.05 -11.57 27.90
N LYS A 285 6.04 -10.75 27.52
CA LYS A 285 7.19 -11.19 26.74
C LYS A 285 8.05 -12.20 27.51
N GLU A 286 8.43 -11.88 28.74
CA GLU A 286 9.17 -12.77 29.64
C GLU A 286 8.43 -14.09 29.85
N ARG A 287 7.09 -14.02 30.03
CA ARG A 287 6.24 -15.21 30.18
C ARG A 287 6.29 -16.09 28.92
N SER A 288 6.18 -15.49 27.73
CA SER A 288 6.23 -16.20 26.45
C SER A 288 7.62 -16.81 26.17
N ASP A 289 8.69 -16.09 26.49
CA ASP A 289 10.06 -16.57 26.37
C ASP A 289 10.32 -17.76 27.29
N ARG A 290 9.79 -17.70 28.52
CA ARG A 290 9.85 -18.82 29.46
C ARG A 290 9.11 -20.06 28.96
N GLU A 291 7.97 -19.89 28.30
CA GLU A 291 7.21 -21.00 27.72
C GLU A 291 7.94 -21.64 26.54
N ARG A 292 8.50 -20.81 25.65
CA ARG A 292 9.35 -21.27 24.54
C ARG A 292 10.57 -22.04 25.03
N LEU A 293 11.33 -21.49 25.97
CA LEU A 293 12.49 -22.17 26.56
C LEU A 293 12.11 -23.47 27.26
N ASN A 294 10.96 -23.50 27.93
CA ASN A 294 10.47 -24.73 28.56
C ASN A 294 10.11 -25.80 27.52
N GLN A 295 9.52 -25.40 26.39
CA GLN A 295 9.23 -26.30 25.28
C GLN A 295 10.52 -26.88 24.67
N GLU A 296 11.51 -26.02 24.37
CA GLU A 296 12.83 -26.45 23.88
C GLU A 296 13.52 -27.40 24.87
N LYS A 297 13.41 -27.13 26.18
CA LYS A 297 13.93 -28.00 27.22
C LYS A 297 13.29 -29.40 27.19
N VAL A 298 11.97 -29.46 27.03
CA VAL A 298 11.23 -30.74 26.95
C VAL A 298 11.63 -31.51 25.69
N GLU A 299 11.75 -30.84 24.55
CA GLU A 299 12.18 -31.46 23.28
C GLU A 299 13.61 -32.01 23.37
N LEU A 300 14.56 -31.22 23.89
CA LEU A 300 15.92 -31.68 24.12
C LEU A 300 15.98 -32.86 25.07
N GLN A 301 15.16 -32.87 26.13
CA GLN A 301 15.08 -33.99 27.05
C GLN A 301 14.54 -35.25 26.36
N GLN A 302 13.54 -35.12 25.48
CA GLN A 302 13.01 -36.24 24.70
C GLN A 302 14.03 -36.79 23.69
N ILE A 303 14.76 -35.91 22.99
CA ILE A 303 15.84 -36.29 22.08
C ILE A 303 16.94 -37.04 22.84
N ASN A 304 17.32 -36.53 24.02
CA ASN A 304 18.33 -37.16 24.88
C ASN A 304 17.89 -38.57 25.33
N GLN A 305 16.64 -38.73 25.81
CA GLN A 305 16.08 -40.03 26.19
C GLN A 305 16.05 -41.02 25.02
N THR A 306 15.67 -40.55 23.84
CA THR A 306 15.64 -41.37 22.62
C THR A 306 17.05 -41.82 22.23
N SER A 307 18.01 -40.90 22.26
CA SER A 307 19.43 -41.18 21.98
C SER A 307 20.02 -42.18 22.98
N GLN A 308 19.69 -42.03 24.27
CA GLN A 308 20.13 -42.97 25.31
C GLN A 308 19.55 -44.38 25.09
N SER A 309 18.29 -44.47 24.67
CA SER A 309 17.65 -45.75 24.34
C SER A 309 18.29 -46.42 23.12
N GLN A 310 18.63 -45.64 22.09
CA GLN A 310 19.38 -46.14 20.93
C GLN A 310 20.78 -46.62 21.31
N LEU A 311 21.51 -45.85 22.14
CA LEU A 311 22.82 -46.26 22.66
C LEU A 311 22.74 -47.57 23.45
N ASN A 312 21.74 -47.72 24.33
CA ASN A 312 21.54 -48.93 25.10
C ASN A 312 21.23 -50.14 24.20
N LYS A 313 20.44 -49.94 23.12
CA LYS A 313 20.16 -50.96 22.12
C LYS A 313 21.43 -51.39 21.40
N LEU A 314 22.22 -50.44 20.88
CA LEU A 314 23.50 -50.73 20.21
C LEU A 314 24.50 -51.40 21.15
N ASN A 315 24.61 -50.95 22.39
CA ASN A 315 25.49 -51.55 23.39
C ASN A 315 25.09 -53.02 23.68
N SER A 316 23.79 -53.30 23.75
CA SER A 316 23.30 -54.68 23.91
C SER A 316 23.64 -55.55 22.70
N GLN A 317 23.53 -54.99 21.49
CA GLN A 317 23.92 -55.69 20.25
C GLN A 317 25.44 -55.95 20.22
N ILE A 318 26.27 -54.97 20.58
CA ILE A 318 27.73 -55.12 20.64
C ILE A 318 28.10 -56.23 21.63
N LYS A 319 27.49 -56.26 22.81
CA LYS A 319 27.71 -57.34 23.79
C LYS A 319 27.30 -58.71 23.23
N ALA A 320 26.16 -58.81 22.55
CA ALA A 320 25.74 -60.05 21.92
C ALA A 320 26.73 -60.51 20.84
N CYS A 321 27.19 -59.60 19.98
CA CYS A 321 28.21 -59.88 18.97
C CYS A 321 29.56 -60.28 19.60
N GLN A 322 29.97 -59.66 20.71
CA GLN A 322 31.17 -60.04 21.45
C GLN A 322 31.08 -61.47 21.99
N MET A 323 29.94 -61.85 22.59
CA MET A 323 29.75 -63.20 23.12
C MET A 323 29.79 -64.26 22.01
N GLU A 324 29.18 -64.00 20.85
CA GLU A 324 29.28 -64.90 19.69
C GLU A 324 30.71 -64.95 19.14
N LYS A 325 31.43 -63.82 19.08
CA LYS A 325 32.85 -63.82 18.71
C LYS A 325 33.68 -64.69 19.65
N GLU A 326 33.54 -64.53 20.97
CA GLU A 326 34.27 -65.37 21.94
C GLU A 326 33.90 -66.85 21.83
N LYS A 327 32.63 -67.16 21.58
CA LYS A 327 32.17 -68.54 21.38
C LYS A 327 32.82 -69.16 20.14
N LEU A 328 32.87 -68.43 19.03
CA LEU A 328 33.54 -68.87 17.80
C LEU A 328 35.07 -69.00 18.01
N GLU A 329 35.71 -68.07 18.73
CA GLU A 329 37.13 -68.19 19.09
C GLU A 329 37.40 -69.43 19.96
N ARG A 330 36.51 -69.76 20.90
CA ARG A 330 36.61 -70.99 21.71
C ARG A 330 36.47 -72.25 20.84
N GLN A 331 35.51 -72.26 19.91
CA GLN A 331 35.34 -73.36 18.95
C GLN A 331 36.58 -73.52 18.05
N LEU A 332 37.14 -72.42 17.56
CA LEU A 332 38.35 -72.41 16.75
C LEU A 332 39.55 -72.96 17.54
N LYS A 333 39.74 -72.52 18.79
CA LYS A 333 40.80 -73.04 19.68
C LYS A 333 40.65 -74.54 19.93
N GLN A 334 39.44 -75.04 20.14
CA GLN A 334 39.18 -76.49 20.25
C GLN A 334 39.53 -77.26 18.98
N MET A 335 39.29 -76.67 17.80
CA MET A 335 39.58 -77.29 16.51
C MET A 335 41.09 -77.35 16.24
N TYR A 336 41.82 -76.27 16.55
CA TYR A 336 43.28 -76.17 16.32
C TYR A 336 44.13 -76.84 17.41
N TYR A 337 43.62 -76.94 18.64
CA TYR A 337 44.24 -77.67 19.73
C TYR A 337 43.24 -78.65 20.37
N PRO A 338 42.89 -79.75 19.69
CA PRO A 338 42.03 -80.77 20.28
C PRO A 338 42.75 -81.34 21.49
N THR A 339 42.18 -81.15 22.68
CA THR A 339 42.78 -81.68 23.91
C THR A 339 42.80 -83.20 23.83
N CYS A 340 43.95 -83.79 23.48
CA CYS A 340 44.18 -85.22 23.67
C CYS A 340 44.17 -85.51 25.17
N ASN A 341 43.24 -86.34 25.63
CA ASN A 341 43.21 -86.85 27.00
C ASN A 341 44.29 -87.93 27.25
N CYS A 342 45.42 -87.85 26.56
CA CYS A 342 46.59 -88.65 26.84
C CYS A 342 47.42 -87.91 27.89
N GLY A 343 47.24 -88.30 29.16
CA GLY A 343 47.87 -87.65 30.31
C GLY A 343 49.40 -87.62 30.21
N TRP A 344 49.96 -86.43 29.98
CA TRP A 344 51.38 -86.16 30.18
C TRP A 344 51.54 -84.81 30.88
N ASN A 345 51.98 -84.89 32.13
CA ASN A 345 52.46 -83.78 32.92
C ASN A 345 53.63 -83.09 32.20
N PHE A 346 53.47 -81.81 31.84
CA PHE A 346 54.61 -80.94 31.62
C PHE A 346 54.56 -79.77 32.60
N HIS A 347 55.44 -79.85 33.59
CA HIS A 347 55.89 -78.73 34.40
C HIS A 347 56.57 -77.69 33.50
N GLN A 348 56.14 -76.43 33.57
CA GLN A 348 56.98 -75.29 33.17
C GLN A 348 56.50 -74.07 33.97
N ARG A 349 57.05 -73.85 35.17
CA ARG A 349 58.26 -73.05 35.50
C ARG A 349 57.95 -71.55 35.52
N ASP A 350 57.75 -71.02 36.73
CA ASP A 350 57.83 -69.60 37.06
C ASP A 350 59.17 -69.00 36.60
N PRO A 351 59.17 -67.74 36.17
CA PRO A 351 60.16 -66.84 36.76
C PRO A 351 59.70 -65.39 37.01
N CYS A 352 60.01 -64.95 38.23
CA CYS A 352 60.64 -63.68 38.58
C CYS A 352 59.84 -62.36 38.48
N VAL A 353 59.45 -61.92 39.68
CA VAL A 353 59.40 -60.52 40.13
C VAL A 353 60.69 -59.74 39.79
N PRO A 354 60.59 -58.44 39.50
CA PRO A 354 61.51 -57.47 40.09
C PRO A 354 60.80 -56.33 40.85
N THR A 355 61.41 -55.99 41.98
CA THR A 355 61.08 -54.98 42.99
C THR A 355 61.38 -53.54 42.53
N GLY A 356 60.38 -52.64 42.57
CA GLY A 356 60.37 -51.20 42.94
C GLY A 356 61.32 -50.17 42.25
N PRO A 357 61.19 -48.82 42.50
CA PRO A 357 60.35 -48.15 43.52
C PRO A 357 59.57 -46.85 43.11
N ALA A 358 58.55 -46.54 43.93
CA ALA A 358 58.12 -45.24 44.48
C ALA A 358 57.70 -43.99 43.64
N ALA A 359 56.59 -43.40 44.13
CA ALA A 359 56.06 -42.01 44.00
C ALA A 359 55.51 -41.60 42.61
N VAL A 360 54.28 -41.08 42.47
CA VAL A 360 53.74 -39.87 43.10
C VAL A 360 52.22 -40.00 43.32
N GLN A 361 51.78 -39.59 44.52
CA GLN A 361 50.39 -39.29 44.83
C GLN A 361 49.98 -38.02 44.09
N ASP A 362 48.80 -37.99 43.47
CA ASP A 362 47.99 -36.80 43.66
C ASP A 362 46.49 -37.09 43.68
N LEU A 363 45.85 -36.36 44.56
CA LEU A 363 44.55 -36.54 45.17
C LEU A 363 43.76 -35.30 44.82
N GLN A 364 42.65 -35.39 44.08
CA GLN A 364 41.60 -34.40 44.30
C GLN A 364 40.21 -34.87 43.93
N LYS A 365 39.37 -34.86 44.98
CA LYS A 365 37.92 -34.98 44.96
C LYS A 365 37.30 -33.63 44.54
N HIS A 366 36.27 -33.72 43.68
CA HIS A 366 35.00 -32.96 43.57
C HIS A 366 34.74 -31.75 44.49
N PRO A 367 33.96 -30.70 44.08
CA PRO A 367 32.49 -30.88 43.96
C PRO A 367 31.67 -29.95 43.03
N LEU A 368 30.40 -30.35 42.97
CA LEU A 368 29.17 -29.75 42.42
C LEU A 368 28.90 -28.30 42.84
N SER A 369 28.29 -27.53 41.93
CA SER A 369 27.22 -26.54 42.17
C SER A 369 26.61 -26.17 40.80
N PRO A 370 25.32 -25.82 40.72
CA PRO A 370 25.07 -24.39 40.54
C PRO A 370 23.80 -23.88 41.25
N LEU A 371 23.88 -22.62 41.69
CA LEU A 371 22.74 -21.81 42.10
C LEU A 371 22.89 -20.42 41.47
N LYS A 372 22.11 -20.16 40.42
CA LYS A 372 21.35 -18.93 40.22
C LYS A 372 20.35 -19.12 39.09
#